data_AF-A0A520T266-F1
#
_entry.id   AF-A0A520T266-F1
#
_cell.length_a   1.000
_cell.length_b   1.000
_cell.length_c   1.000
_cell.angle_alpha   90.00
_cell.angle_beta   90.00
_cell.angle_gamma   90.00
#
_symmetry.space_group_name_H-M   'P 1'
#
loop_
_entity.id
_entity.type
_entity.pdbx_description
1 polymer ?
#
loop_
_entity_poly.entity_id
_entity_poly.type
_entity_poly.pdbx_seq_one_letter_code
_entity_poly.pdbx_strand_id
1 'polypeptide(L)' 'MSNMKLKGTALQIKVWKYLTNIPKGKTKTYLEVAKAIGKPKAVRAVANAVGKNPY' A
#
# COMPACT_ATOMS: atom_id res chain seq x y z
N MET A 1 8.61 -15.98 6.51
CA MET A 1 7.30 -15.37 6.20
C MET A 1 6.71 -14.84 7.51
N SER A 2 6.89 -13.56 7.81
CA SER A 2 6.32 -12.95 9.01
C SER A 2 4.81 -12.86 8.85
N ASN A 3 4.08 -13.56 9.72
CA ASN A 3 2.61 -13.59 9.75
C ASN A 3 2.08 -12.26 10.34
N MET A 4 2.26 -11.16 9.59
CA MET A 4 1.78 -9.85 9.99
C MET A 4 0.27 -9.77 9.74
N LYS A 5 -0.53 -9.88 10.80
CA LYS A 5 -1.99 -9.70 10.74
C LYS A 5 -2.32 -8.22 10.56
N LEU A 6 -2.25 -7.73 9.33
CA LEU A 6 -2.69 -6.39 8.96
C LEU A 6 -4.18 -6.20 9.34
N LYS A 7 -4.47 -5.25 10.23
CA LYS A 7 -5.84 -4.86 10.60
C LYS A 7 -6.16 -3.50 10.00
N GLY A 8 -7.07 -3.46 9.05
CA GLY A 8 -7.50 -2.24 8.38
C GLY A 8 -8.58 -2.54 7.35
N THR A 9 -9.02 -1.49 6.65
CA THR A 9 -9.93 -1.64 5.51
C THR A 9 -9.30 -2.48 4.40
N ALA A 10 -10.14 -3.07 3.53
CA ALA A 10 -9.65 -3.85 2.39
C ALA A 10 -8.68 -3.05 1.49
N LEU A 11 -8.87 -1.73 1.37
CA LEU A 11 -7.94 -0.87 0.64
C LEU A 11 -6.60 -0.74 1.34
N GLN A 12 -6.61 -0.46 2.65
CA GLN A 12 -5.40 -0.33 3.45
C GLN A 12 -4.56 -1.61 3.42
N ILE A 13 -5.20 -2.76 3.63
CA ILE A 13 -4.51 -4.06 3.59
C ILE A 13 -3.87 -4.30 2.22
N LYS A 14 -4.57 -3.97 1.11
CA LYS A 14 -3.99 -4.09 -0.24
C LYS A 14 -2.79 -3.16 -0.44
N VAL A 15 -2.87 -1.92 0.03
CA VAL A 15 -1.77 -0.95 -0.05
C VAL A 15 -0.57 -1.46 0.75
N TRP A 16 -0.75 -1.82 2.02
CA TRP A 16 0.33 -2.28 2.88
C TRP A 16 1.00 -3.56 2.35
N LYS A 17 0.23 -4.52 1.84
CA LYS A 17 0.76 -5.71 1.15
C LYS A 17 1.57 -5.37 -0.10
N TYR A 18 1.22 -4.31 -0.82
CA TYR A 18 2.02 -3.87 -1.96
C TYR A 18 3.33 -3.24 -1.52
N LEU A 19 3.32 -2.43 -0.45
CA LEU A 19 4.52 -1.77 0.06
C LEU A 19 5.60 -2.77 0.48
N THR A 20 5.24 -3.93 1.03
CA THR A 20 6.20 -4.99 1.39
C THR A 20 6.95 -5.57 0.20
N ASN A 21 6.45 -5.36 -1.03
CA ASN A 21 7.10 -5.82 -2.26
C ASN A 21 8.07 -4.78 -2.85
N ILE A 22 8.15 -3.57 -2.29
CA ILE A 22 9.07 -2.54 -2.78
C ILE A 22 10.48 -2.87 -2.27
N PRO A 23 11.47 -3.09 -3.16
CA PRO A 23 12.83 -3.39 -2.75
C PRO A 23 13.47 -2.22 -1.99
N LYS A 24 14.37 -2.53 -1.06
CA LYS A 24 15.14 -1.52 -0.33
C LYS A 24 15.89 -0.60 -1.32
N GLY A 25 15.83 0.71 -1.08
CA GLY A 25 16.45 1.72 -1.94
C GLY A 25 15.67 2.02 -3.23
N LYS A 26 14.48 1.44 -3.42
CA LYS A 26 13.55 1.80 -4.50
C LYS A 26 12.37 2.58 -3.95
N THR A 27 11.82 3.43 -4.80
CA THR A 27 10.62 4.22 -4.49
C THR A 27 9.51 3.89 -5.49
N LYS A 28 8.28 4.16 -5.07
CA LYS A 28 7.09 4.09 -5.91
C LYS A 28 6.21 5.29 -5.66
N THR A 29 5.62 5.82 -6.73
CA THR A 29 4.62 6.88 -6.66
C THR A 29 3.27 6.31 -6.19
N TYR A 30 2.43 7.15 -5.58
CA TYR A 30 1.08 6.76 -5.20
C TYR A 30 0.23 6.29 -6.39
N LEU A 31 0.48 6.85 -7.59
CA LEU A 31 -0.19 6.41 -8.81
C LEU A 31 0.24 5.01 -9.23
N GLU A 32 1.52 4.67 -9.14
CA GLU A 32 2.00 3.31 -9.44
C GLU A 32 1.39 2.28 -8.48
N VAL A 33 1.35 2.59 -7.18
CA VAL A 33 0.69 1.73 -6.17
C VAL A 33 -0.79 1.58 -6.51
N ALA A 34 -1.49 2.68 -6.82
CA ALA A 34 -2.91 2.69 -7.18
C ALA A 34 -3.20 1.82 -8.42
N LYS A 35 -2.34 1.90 -9.45
CA LYS A 35 -2.41 1.03 -10.63
C LYS A 35 -2.18 -0.43 -10.27
N ALA A 36 -1.14 -0.72 -9.48
CA ALA A 36 -0.78 -2.09 -9.10
C ALA A 36 -1.87 -2.81 -8.28
N ILE A 37 -2.63 -2.08 -7.47
CA ILE A 37 -3.76 -2.65 -6.71
C ILE A 37 -5.09 -2.65 -7.48
N GLY A 38 -5.08 -2.31 -8.78
CA GLY A 38 -6.26 -2.30 -9.66
C GLY A 38 -7.22 -1.14 -9.41
N LYS A 39 -6.76 -0.05 -8.77
CA LYS A 39 -7.58 1.14 -8.46
C LYS A 39 -6.89 2.43 -8.90
N PRO A 40 -6.68 2.67 -10.21
CA PRO A 40 -5.89 3.80 -10.72
C PRO A 40 -6.39 5.18 -10.29
N LYS A 41 -7.70 5.33 -10.00
CA LYS A 41 -8.29 6.58 -9.52
C LYS A 41 -8.14 6.81 -8.00
N ALA A 42 -7.62 5.83 -7.25
CA ALA A 42 -7.57 5.87 -5.79
C ALA A 42 -6.28 6.50 -5.21
N VAL A 43 -5.59 7.36 -5.96
CA VAL A 43 -4.28 7.92 -5.58
C VAL A 43 -4.29 8.58 -4.19
N ARG A 44 -5.26 9.44 -3.90
CA ARG A 44 -5.39 10.09 -2.58
C ARG A 44 -5.69 9.08 -1.45
N ALA A 45 -6.52 8.08 -1.74
CA ALA A 45 -6.86 7.05 -0.78
C ALA A 45 -5.66 6.13 -0.48
N VAL A 46 -4.78 5.90 -1.47
CA VAL A 46 -3.49 5.25 -1.29
C VAL A 46 -2.60 6.07 -0.36
N ALA A 47 -2.43 7.38 -0.62
CA ALA A 47 -1.63 8.25 0.26
C ALA A 47 -2.13 8.21 1.73
N ASN A 48 -3.44 8.27 1.93
CA ASN A 48 -4.06 8.13 3.26
C ASN A 48 -3.78 6.74 3.90
N ALA A 49 -3.79 5.67 3.10
CA ALA A 49 -3.47 4.33 3.60
C ALA A 49 -1.99 4.22 4.00
N VAL A 50 -1.08 4.82 3.24
CA VAL A 50 0.36 4.90 3.60
C VAL A 50 0.55 5.66 4.91
N GLY A 51 -0.10 6.82 5.08
CA GLY A 51 -0.01 7.61 6.32
C GLY A 51 -0.63 6.93 7.55
N LYS A 52 -1.50 5.94 7.35
CA LYS A 52 -2.10 5.13 8.42
C LYS A 52 -1.39 3.78 8.63
N ASN A 53 -0.21 3.58 8.03
CA ASN A 53 0.54 2.35 8.21
C ASN A 53 0.92 2.17 9.70
N PRO A 54 0.51 1.08 10.36
CA PRO A 54 0.75 0.89 11.80
C PRO A 54 2.15 0.34 12.16
N TYR A 55 3.05 0.24 11.18
CA TYR A 55 4.42 -0.27 11.32
C TYR A 55 5.40 0.65 10.61
#